data_AF-A0A353NGE2-F1
#
_entry.id   AF-A0A353NGE2-F1
#
_cell.length_a   1.000
_cell.length_b   1.000
_cell.length_c   1.000
_cell.angle_alpha   90.00
_cell.angle_beta   90.00
_cell.angle_gamma   90.00
#
_symmetry.space_group_name_H-M   'P 1'
#
loop_
_entity.id
_entity.type
_entity.pdbx_description
1 polymer ?
#
loop_
_entity_poly.entity_id
_entity_poly.type
_entity_poly.pdbx_seq_one_letter_code
_entity_poly.pdbx_strand_id
1 'polypeptide(L)'
;MNLPPYEIGNYCDYEHCDYLISVGSNITQADYPMQTRTRYLQKFAKRTGPDAKKFKHVVVDPRFSNAAAKATHNGVGEWVPLKPASDGYFLLGMIQWILANNRFKKEYLTIPNELVAKEKGYRTWTDMTYLVGITEPRTFLSGKNAGLGQSDYVVLVNGKPTMFQEATGKADLDASITIKGVEYKTVFRLLKERAAEKSLAECEAVCDIPAGTIARLAGEFTSAKRPVIEMFRGPVQQTNGWYNGQALCILNILVDNIDRKGGYISGHAAYKGDVKAENGRKPAGIRVDTAKAIYNGKKPVSTRPWYSAYSTMRGVTPNFFSNVRMGYPYRIKAYLNYYNDPAYTMPYNQETIEALLDLKAMPLTFSIDAYMGETTSLCDYVLPDTEYLERIGGFKTYPPVKTQVWGVRQPVVGTIDPVTHDYKPIRPDNRTGDDILIMLAKECGLPTFGKDGGGKGVDLNNSWQFWDEYYKHKDFGDGLDPEKPLVKMGGKFQNPSPQNQYESWPSGDYTIFHGGRKVRMLMTYQEKVATYKNSMTGKYMDGLP
;
A
#
# COMPACT_ATOMS: atom_id res chain seq x y z
N MET A 1 0.78 0.18 -10.60
CA MET A 1 2.25 0.27 -10.59
C MET A 1 2.85 -0.87 -9.80
N ASN A 2 4.06 -1.32 -10.13
CA ASN A 2 4.90 -2.15 -9.25
C ASN A 2 5.40 -1.40 -7.99
N LEU A 3 4.69 -0.35 -7.56
CA LEU A 3 4.79 0.13 -6.20
C LEU A 3 4.18 -0.95 -5.29
N PRO A 4 4.71 -1.17 -4.09
CA PRO A 4 4.25 -2.26 -3.22
C PRO A 4 2.72 -2.27 -3.17
N PRO A 5 2.07 -3.34 -3.63
CA PRO A 5 0.66 -3.49 -3.32
C PRO A 5 0.57 -3.63 -1.79
N TYR A 6 -0.51 -3.13 -1.21
CA TYR A 6 -0.88 -3.20 0.22
C TYR A 6 -0.53 -1.97 1.06
N GLU A 7 -1.62 -1.43 1.63
CA GLU A 7 -1.73 -0.62 2.85
C GLU A 7 -0.43 -0.01 3.36
N ILE A 8 -0.37 1.33 3.32
CA ILE A 8 0.77 2.17 3.72
C ILE A 8 1.75 2.33 2.55
N GLY A 9 1.22 2.94 1.48
CA GLY A 9 1.98 3.30 0.28
C GLY A 9 3.06 4.33 0.58
N ASN A 10 3.95 4.54 -0.38
CA ASN A 10 5.05 5.49 -0.27
C ASN A 10 4.61 6.84 0.33
N TYR A 11 5.52 7.53 1.03
CA TYR A 11 5.27 8.86 1.58
C TYR A 11 6.35 9.84 1.17
N CYS A 12 6.09 11.12 1.39
CA CYS A 12 7.09 12.15 1.27
C CYS A 12 8.29 11.90 2.22
N ASP A 13 9.51 11.99 1.69
CA ASP A 13 10.71 12.22 2.48
C ASP A 13 10.73 13.69 2.95
N TYR A 14 9.96 13.96 4.01
CA TYR A 14 9.73 15.30 4.58
C TYR A 14 11.01 16.08 4.90
N GLU A 15 12.15 15.41 5.10
CA GLU A 15 13.40 16.08 5.45
C GLU A 15 14.00 16.91 4.32
N HIS A 16 13.76 16.49 3.09
CA HIS A 16 14.38 17.08 1.90
C HIS A 16 13.36 17.55 0.85
N CYS A 17 12.08 17.34 1.08
CA CYS A 17 11.02 17.86 0.22
C CYS A 17 10.92 19.39 0.35
N ASP A 18 10.74 20.09 -0.78
CA ASP A 18 10.53 21.54 -0.84
C ASP A 18 9.13 21.93 -1.32
N TYR A 19 8.35 20.98 -1.85
CA TYR A 19 6.97 21.22 -2.27
C TYR A 19 6.13 19.96 -2.08
N LEU A 20 5.16 20.02 -1.17
CA LEU A 20 4.27 18.92 -0.84
C LEU A 20 2.83 19.25 -1.19
N ILE A 21 2.17 18.39 -1.97
CA ILE A 21 0.71 18.37 -2.11
C ILE A 21 0.17 17.17 -1.35
N SER A 22 -0.71 17.40 -0.37
CA SER A 22 -1.42 16.36 0.36
C SER A 22 -2.87 16.31 -0.10
N VAL A 23 -3.27 15.26 -0.83
CA VAL A 23 -4.64 15.09 -1.35
C VAL A 23 -5.43 14.16 -0.44
N GLY A 24 -6.49 14.69 0.18
CA GLY A 24 -7.36 13.98 1.14
C GLY A 24 -6.56 13.23 2.23
N SER A 25 -5.45 13.84 2.67
CA SER A 25 -4.48 13.27 3.60
C SER A 25 -4.35 14.21 4.80
N ASN A 26 -5.06 13.88 5.88
CA ASN A 26 -4.99 14.63 7.13
C ASN A 26 -3.84 14.13 8.00
N ILE A 27 -2.62 14.49 7.58
CA ILE A 27 -1.35 14.05 8.19
C ILE A 27 -1.34 14.28 9.70
N THR A 28 -1.99 15.36 10.16
CA THR A 28 -1.98 15.81 11.56
C THR A 28 -3.00 15.15 12.50
N GLN A 29 -3.97 14.37 11.98
CA GLN A 29 -5.06 13.82 12.81
C GLN A 29 -5.48 12.37 12.50
N ALA A 30 -5.32 11.89 11.27
CA ALA A 30 -5.95 10.63 10.86
C ALA A 30 -5.12 9.78 9.90
N ASP A 31 -3.94 10.26 9.52
CA ASP A 31 -3.09 9.54 8.59
C ASP A 31 -2.23 8.47 9.28
N TYR A 32 -1.44 7.70 8.52
CA TYR A 32 -0.79 6.51 9.05
C TYR A 32 0.69 6.40 8.66
N PRO A 33 1.63 6.26 9.61
CA PRO A 33 1.48 6.50 11.04
C PRO A 33 1.39 8.01 11.35
N MET A 34 0.25 8.46 11.87
CA MET A 34 -0.05 9.88 12.13
C MET A 34 1.08 10.59 12.88
N GLN A 35 1.47 10.03 14.03
CA GLN A 35 2.40 10.69 14.95
C GLN A 35 3.78 10.88 14.31
N THR A 36 4.32 9.84 13.67
CA THR A 36 5.63 9.91 13.01
C THR A 36 5.60 10.90 11.84
N ARG A 37 4.60 10.81 10.95
CA ARG A 37 4.49 11.70 9.79
C ARG A 37 4.27 13.14 10.21
N THR A 38 3.41 13.39 11.20
CA THR A 38 3.21 14.73 11.77
C THR A 38 4.51 15.29 12.33
N ARG A 39 5.23 14.50 13.14
CA ARG A 39 6.52 14.93 13.70
C ARG A 39 7.53 15.26 12.61
N TYR A 40 7.61 14.46 11.55
CA TYR A 40 8.56 14.68 10.46
C TYR A 40 8.20 15.90 9.62
N LEU A 41 6.93 16.07 9.27
CA LEU A 41 6.41 17.27 8.59
C LEU A 41 6.71 18.53 9.41
N GLN A 42 6.36 18.55 10.70
CA GLN A 42 6.51 19.74 11.53
C GLN A 42 7.97 20.02 11.89
N LYS A 43 8.77 19.00 12.18
CA LYS A 43 10.18 19.15 12.56
C LYS A 43 11.05 19.38 11.33
N PHE A 44 11.04 18.45 10.38
CA PHE A 44 11.99 18.48 9.28
C PHE A 44 11.51 19.36 8.14
N ALA A 45 10.32 19.11 7.57
CA ALA A 45 9.88 19.89 6.42
C ALA A 45 9.67 21.38 6.74
N LYS A 46 9.11 21.70 7.92
CA LYS A 46 8.71 23.07 8.26
C LYS A 46 9.72 23.86 9.12
N ARG A 47 10.69 23.21 9.79
CA ARG A 47 11.55 23.89 10.78
C ARG A 47 13.05 23.70 10.58
N THR A 48 13.52 22.45 10.48
CA THR A 48 14.96 22.15 10.61
C THR A 48 15.58 21.48 9.39
N GLY A 49 14.79 21.00 8.44
CA GLY A 49 15.29 20.37 7.22
C GLY A 49 16.04 21.36 6.33
N PRO A 50 16.97 20.90 5.49
CA PRO A 50 17.77 21.78 4.63
C PRO A 50 16.94 22.67 3.70
N ASP A 51 15.77 22.18 3.29
CA ASP A 51 14.87 22.86 2.37
C ASP A 51 13.69 23.56 3.10
N ALA A 52 13.69 23.60 4.43
CA ALA A 52 12.54 24.07 5.22
C ALA A 52 12.13 25.53 4.95
N LYS A 53 13.09 26.40 4.60
CA LYS A 53 12.81 27.80 4.24
C LYS A 53 12.07 27.94 2.90
N LYS A 54 12.16 26.94 2.03
CA LYS A 54 11.53 26.89 0.71
C LYS A 54 10.30 26.00 0.68
N PHE A 55 10.08 25.25 1.75
CA PHE A 55 9.01 24.26 1.84
C PHE A 55 7.61 24.90 1.72
N LYS A 56 6.91 24.56 0.65
CA LYS A 56 5.48 24.86 0.48
C LYS A 56 4.65 23.60 0.69
N HIS A 57 3.59 23.72 1.49
CA HIS A 57 2.63 22.64 1.73
C HIS A 57 1.25 23.05 1.23
N VAL A 58 0.74 22.33 0.24
CA VAL A 58 -0.60 22.47 -0.31
C VAL A 58 -1.46 21.33 0.23
N VAL A 59 -2.60 21.65 0.83
CA VAL A 59 -3.56 20.65 1.29
C VAL A 59 -4.80 20.72 0.39
N VAL A 60 -5.06 19.66 -0.35
CA VAL A 60 -6.23 19.51 -1.22
C VAL A 60 -7.21 18.61 -0.49
N ASP A 61 -8.25 19.20 0.10
CA ASP A 61 -9.18 18.52 1.01
C ASP A 61 -10.52 19.27 0.99
N PRO A 62 -11.68 18.59 0.91
CA PRO A 62 -12.98 19.26 0.96
C PRO A 62 -13.19 20.10 2.23
N ARG A 63 -12.57 19.72 3.34
CA ARG A 63 -12.67 20.43 4.62
C ARG A 63 -11.37 21.14 4.94
N PHE A 64 -11.47 22.33 5.53
CA PHE A 64 -10.33 22.98 6.20
C PHE A 64 -9.90 22.18 7.43
N SER A 65 -9.08 21.16 7.22
CA SER A 65 -8.60 20.23 8.25
C SER A 65 -7.50 20.83 9.11
N ASN A 66 -7.11 20.17 10.21
CA ASN A 66 -5.93 20.60 10.98
C ASN A 66 -4.66 20.60 10.12
N ALA A 67 -4.56 19.70 9.13
CA ALA A 67 -3.44 19.70 8.20
C ALA A 67 -3.45 20.98 7.35
N ALA A 68 -4.62 21.40 6.84
CA ALA A 68 -4.79 22.65 6.12
C ALA A 68 -4.45 23.87 7.00
N ALA A 69 -4.92 23.92 8.24
CA ALA A 69 -4.56 24.98 9.19
C ALA A 69 -3.04 25.07 9.45
N LYS A 70 -2.35 23.92 9.55
CA LYS A 70 -0.89 23.90 9.69
C LYS A 70 -0.16 24.19 8.38
N ALA A 71 -0.78 23.96 7.23
CA ALA A 71 -0.24 24.32 5.93
C ALA A 71 -0.22 25.85 5.76
N THR A 72 -1.32 26.53 6.09
CA THR A 72 -1.47 27.98 5.92
C THR A 72 -0.77 28.81 7.00
N HIS A 73 -0.48 28.24 8.17
CA HIS A 73 0.08 28.97 9.33
C HIS A 73 1.38 29.75 9.02
N ASN A 74 2.22 29.30 8.09
CA ASN A 74 3.48 29.98 7.76
C ASN A 74 3.35 31.01 6.62
N GLY A 75 2.14 31.26 6.11
CA GLY A 75 1.88 32.20 5.00
C GLY A 75 2.39 31.73 3.62
N VAL A 76 3.00 30.54 3.53
CA VAL A 76 3.54 29.99 2.28
C VAL A 76 2.68 28.84 1.75
N GLY A 77 2.16 28.00 2.64
CA GLY A 77 1.23 26.93 2.27
C GLY A 77 -0.18 27.42 1.99
N GLU A 78 -1.00 26.56 1.39
CA GLU A 78 -2.37 26.88 1.02
C GLU A 78 -3.31 25.68 1.18
N TRP A 79 -4.61 25.96 1.22
CA TRP A 79 -5.68 24.98 1.21
C TRP A 79 -6.50 25.11 -0.07
N VAL A 80 -6.81 23.99 -0.70
CA VAL A 80 -7.65 23.89 -1.89
C VAL A 80 -8.91 23.10 -1.53
N PRO A 81 -10.09 23.74 -1.47
CA PRO A 81 -11.36 23.13 -1.05
C PRO A 81 -11.95 22.28 -2.17
N LEU A 82 -11.40 21.09 -2.39
CA LEU A 82 -11.86 20.23 -3.47
C LEU A 82 -13.27 19.68 -3.20
N LYS A 83 -14.16 19.65 -4.20
CA LYS A 83 -15.44 18.95 -4.08
C LYS A 83 -15.22 17.46 -3.76
N PRO A 84 -15.95 16.86 -2.79
CA PRO A 84 -15.81 15.43 -2.49
C PRO A 84 -15.96 14.55 -3.73
N ALA A 85 -15.08 13.55 -3.85
CA ALA A 85 -15.02 12.58 -4.94
C ALA A 85 -14.66 13.13 -6.34
N SER A 86 -14.17 14.39 -6.44
CA SER A 86 -13.66 14.95 -7.69
C SER A 86 -12.13 14.83 -7.85
N ASP A 87 -11.44 14.10 -6.96
CA ASP A 87 -9.97 13.95 -6.95
C ASP A 87 -9.39 13.52 -8.30
N GLY A 88 -10.09 12.61 -9.00
CA GLY A 88 -9.68 12.14 -10.32
C GLY A 88 -9.55 13.27 -11.34
N TYR A 89 -10.45 14.25 -11.34
CA TYR A 89 -10.40 15.41 -12.24
C TYR A 89 -9.26 16.36 -11.87
N PHE A 90 -9.01 16.57 -10.58
CA PHE A 90 -7.87 17.36 -10.12
C PHE A 90 -6.54 16.73 -10.57
N LEU A 91 -6.37 15.43 -10.33
CA LEU A 91 -5.14 14.70 -10.65
C LEU A 91 -4.94 14.57 -12.17
N LEU A 92 -5.98 14.25 -12.94
CA LEU A 92 -5.91 14.19 -14.39
C LEU A 92 -5.69 15.57 -15.00
N GLY A 93 -6.29 16.62 -14.46
CA GLY A 93 -6.03 18.01 -14.88
C GLY A 93 -4.57 18.40 -14.65
N MET A 94 -3.96 18.03 -13.52
CA MET A 94 -2.52 18.24 -13.31
C MET A 94 -1.69 17.49 -14.34
N ILE A 95 -1.99 16.20 -14.60
CA ILE A 95 -1.30 15.40 -15.62
C ILE A 95 -1.43 16.07 -16.99
N GLN A 96 -2.65 16.48 -17.38
CA GLN A 96 -2.92 17.16 -18.63
C GLN A 96 -2.04 18.40 -18.79
N TRP A 97 -2.03 19.30 -17.80
CA TRP A 97 -1.25 20.53 -17.87
C TRP A 97 0.24 20.22 -18.00
N ILE A 98 0.76 19.25 -17.24
CA ILE A 98 2.17 18.87 -17.28
C ILE A 98 2.55 18.35 -18.67
N LEU A 99 1.73 17.47 -19.26
CA LEU A 99 1.98 16.88 -20.58
C LEU A 99 1.85 17.93 -21.69
N ALA A 100 0.83 18.78 -21.64
CA ALA A 100 0.59 19.82 -22.63
C ALA A 100 1.71 20.89 -22.66
N ASN A 101 2.33 21.16 -21.51
CA ASN A 101 3.39 22.17 -21.38
C ASN A 101 4.81 21.56 -21.39
N ASN A 102 4.97 20.27 -21.69
CA ASN A 102 6.26 19.56 -21.67
C ASN A 102 7.03 19.69 -20.35
N ARG A 103 6.30 19.74 -19.22
CA ARG A 103 6.84 19.95 -17.87
C ARG A 103 7.18 18.65 -17.14
N PHE A 104 7.48 17.59 -17.90
CA PHE A 104 7.86 16.27 -17.39
C PHE A 104 9.32 15.96 -17.70
N LYS A 105 9.89 14.97 -17.01
CA LYS A 105 11.28 14.53 -17.17
C LYS A 105 11.44 13.64 -18.40
N LYS A 106 11.38 14.23 -19.60
CA LYS A 106 11.40 13.52 -20.90
C LYS A 106 12.52 12.48 -21.00
N GLU A 107 13.73 12.86 -20.64
CA GLU A 107 14.92 11.99 -20.66
C GLU A 107 14.72 10.70 -19.84
N TYR A 108 14.19 10.84 -18.62
CA TYR A 108 13.88 9.72 -17.74
C TYR A 108 12.78 8.82 -18.31
N LEU A 109 11.68 9.40 -18.82
CA LEU A 109 10.55 8.64 -19.37
C LEU A 109 10.90 7.86 -20.65
N THR A 110 11.99 8.23 -21.35
CA THR A 110 12.45 7.50 -22.55
C THR A 110 13.29 6.25 -22.24
N ILE A 111 13.61 5.98 -20.97
CA ILE A 111 14.43 4.83 -20.56
C ILE A 111 13.57 3.56 -20.58
N PRO A 112 13.84 2.58 -21.48
CA PRO A 112 12.95 1.44 -21.68
C PRO A 112 13.26 0.24 -20.76
N ASN A 113 14.46 0.14 -20.19
CA ASN A 113 14.88 -1.07 -19.49
C ASN A 113 15.95 -0.80 -18.41
N GLU A 114 16.29 -1.85 -17.66
CA GLU A 114 17.30 -1.80 -16.60
C GLU A 114 18.72 -1.49 -17.11
N LEU A 115 19.09 -1.99 -18.30
CA LEU A 115 20.42 -1.77 -18.89
C LEU A 115 20.67 -0.28 -19.11
N VAL A 116 19.74 0.38 -19.81
CA VAL A 116 19.80 1.81 -20.12
C VAL A 116 19.64 2.65 -18.86
N ALA A 117 18.82 2.22 -17.90
CA ALA A 117 18.69 2.89 -16.61
C ALA A 117 20.05 2.95 -15.89
N LYS A 118 20.75 1.81 -15.78
CA LYS A 118 22.08 1.74 -15.15
C LYS A 118 23.11 2.59 -15.89
N GLU A 119 23.17 2.50 -17.21
CA GLU A 119 24.09 3.29 -18.03
C GLU A 119 23.88 4.80 -17.84
N LYS A 120 22.61 5.24 -17.80
CA LYS A 120 22.25 6.64 -17.57
C LYS A 120 22.26 7.03 -16.08
N GLY A 121 22.63 6.12 -15.19
CA GLY A 121 22.76 6.39 -13.76
C GLY A 121 21.43 6.54 -13.01
N TYR A 122 20.36 5.92 -13.48
CA TYR A 122 19.04 5.87 -12.84
C TYR A 122 18.81 4.57 -12.10
N ARG A 123 18.09 4.68 -10.97
CA ARG A 123 17.68 3.56 -10.12
C ARG A 123 16.31 3.00 -10.49
N THR A 124 15.59 3.69 -11.38
CA THR A 124 14.29 3.26 -11.86
C THR A 124 14.18 3.51 -13.36
N TRP A 125 13.23 2.83 -14.00
CA TRP A 125 12.76 3.15 -15.36
C TRP A 125 11.25 2.94 -15.43
N THR A 126 10.62 3.33 -16.54
CA THR A 126 9.16 3.31 -16.67
C THR A 126 8.70 2.50 -17.88
N ASP A 127 7.42 2.12 -17.91
CA ASP A 127 6.75 1.55 -19.09
C ASP A 127 6.28 2.61 -20.11
N MET A 128 6.64 3.89 -19.96
CA MET A 128 6.07 4.97 -20.78
C MET A 128 6.30 4.80 -22.29
N THR A 129 7.36 4.08 -22.70
CA THR A 129 7.70 3.80 -24.10
C THR A 129 7.13 2.46 -24.61
N TYR A 130 6.48 1.69 -23.75
CA TYR A 130 5.98 0.36 -24.10
C TYR A 130 4.70 0.51 -24.93
N LEU A 131 4.50 -0.41 -25.87
CA LEU A 131 3.37 -0.36 -26.80
C LEU A 131 2.16 -1.13 -26.26
N VAL A 132 0.99 -0.52 -26.33
CA VAL A 132 -0.30 -1.11 -25.94
C VAL A 132 -1.26 -1.03 -27.14
N GLY A 133 -1.95 -2.13 -27.42
CA GLY A 133 -2.95 -2.19 -28.50
C GLY A 133 -4.21 -1.41 -28.13
N ILE A 134 -4.80 -0.70 -29.10
CA ILE A 134 -6.03 0.08 -28.87
C ILE A 134 -7.32 -0.76 -28.96
N THR A 135 -7.21 -2.02 -29.35
CA THR A 135 -8.32 -2.98 -29.44
C THR A 135 -8.52 -3.70 -28.11
N GLU A 136 -9.78 -3.83 -27.68
CA GLU A 136 -10.10 -4.49 -26.41
C GLU A 136 -9.98 -6.03 -26.45
N PRO A 137 -9.45 -6.68 -25.40
CA PRO A 137 -8.81 -6.07 -24.23
C PRO A 137 -7.48 -5.40 -24.59
N ARG A 138 -7.26 -4.17 -24.11
CA ARG A 138 -6.03 -3.41 -24.40
C ARG A 138 -4.81 -4.00 -23.67
N THR A 139 -4.08 -4.86 -24.35
CA THR A 139 -2.86 -5.52 -23.83
C THR A 139 -1.60 -4.91 -24.40
N PHE A 140 -0.47 -5.12 -23.72
CA PHE A 140 0.84 -4.79 -24.25
C PHE A 140 1.12 -5.59 -25.54
N LEU A 141 1.85 -4.98 -26.47
CA LEU A 141 2.41 -5.66 -27.62
C LEU A 141 3.48 -6.65 -27.15
N SER A 142 3.27 -7.93 -27.44
CA SER A 142 4.29 -8.95 -27.25
C SER A 142 5.22 -9.05 -28.45
N GLY A 143 6.49 -9.41 -28.22
CA GLY A 143 7.45 -9.67 -29.29
C GLY A 143 6.95 -10.69 -30.31
N LYS A 144 6.25 -11.75 -29.86
CA LYS A 144 5.60 -12.74 -30.72
C LYS A 144 4.62 -12.09 -31.70
N ASN A 145 3.77 -11.18 -31.21
CA ASN A 145 2.80 -10.47 -32.05
C ASN A 145 3.49 -9.50 -33.01
N ALA A 146 4.60 -8.89 -32.57
CA ALA A 146 5.46 -8.02 -33.36
C ALA A 146 6.34 -8.77 -34.39
N GLY A 147 6.44 -10.10 -34.34
CA GLY A 147 7.31 -10.89 -35.21
C GLY A 147 8.77 -11.00 -34.74
N LEU A 148 9.03 -10.71 -33.45
CA LEU A 148 10.34 -10.72 -32.80
C LEU A 148 10.60 -12.00 -31.97
N GLY A 149 9.73 -13.01 -32.09
CA GLY A 149 9.88 -14.33 -31.48
C GLY A 149 9.47 -14.42 -30.00
N GLN A 150 10.12 -13.68 -29.10
CA GLN A 150 9.90 -13.79 -27.64
C GLN A 150 8.57 -13.16 -27.18
N SER A 151 7.97 -13.67 -26.10
CA SER A 151 6.69 -13.15 -25.55
C SER A 151 6.91 -12.15 -24.41
N ASP A 152 7.70 -11.11 -24.67
CA ASP A 152 7.96 -10.00 -23.73
C ASP A 152 7.61 -8.64 -24.38
N TYR A 153 7.81 -7.53 -23.66
CA TYR A 153 7.41 -6.19 -24.09
C TYR A 153 8.19 -5.66 -25.30
N VAL A 154 7.50 -4.83 -26.09
CA VAL A 154 8.06 -4.17 -27.29
C VAL A 154 8.00 -2.65 -27.13
N VAL A 155 9.09 -2.00 -27.55
CA VAL A 155 9.23 -0.54 -27.65
C VAL A 155 9.55 -0.14 -29.09
N LEU A 156 9.53 1.16 -29.38
CA LEU A 156 10.04 1.70 -30.65
C LEU A 156 11.40 2.36 -30.43
N VAL A 157 12.36 2.07 -31.30
CA VAL A 157 13.65 2.76 -31.37
C VAL A 157 13.78 3.35 -32.76
N ASN A 158 13.69 4.69 -32.88
CA ASN A 158 13.68 5.39 -34.17
C ASN A 158 12.60 4.84 -35.13
N GLY A 159 11.39 4.63 -34.60
CA GLY A 159 10.23 4.12 -35.31
C GLY A 159 10.21 2.61 -35.57
N LYS A 160 11.24 1.87 -35.15
CA LYS A 160 11.34 0.41 -35.38
C LYS A 160 10.96 -0.39 -34.14
N PRO A 161 10.04 -1.38 -34.24
CA PRO A 161 9.77 -2.33 -33.17
C PRO A 161 11.03 -3.05 -32.72
N THR A 162 11.30 -3.00 -31.42
CA THR A 162 12.48 -3.59 -30.79
C THR A 162 12.04 -4.23 -29.48
N MET A 163 12.58 -5.40 -29.14
CA MET A 163 12.36 -5.99 -27.82
C MET A 163 12.90 -5.05 -26.76
N PHE A 164 12.13 -4.79 -25.68
CA PHE A 164 12.52 -3.76 -24.70
C PHE A 164 13.92 -4.02 -24.11
N GLN A 165 14.32 -5.29 -23.92
CA GLN A 165 15.61 -5.72 -23.41
C GLN A 165 16.78 -5.56 -24.40
N GLU A 166 16.50 -5.43 -25.70
CA GLU A 166 17.51 -5.24 -26.75
C GLU A 166 17.80 -3.75 -27.01
N ALA A 167 16.96 -2.85 -26.51
CA ALA A 167 17.20 -1.42 -26.61
C ALA A 167 18.45 -1.03 -25.80
N THR A 168 19.49 -0.57 -26.49
CA THR A 168 20.74 -0.07 -25.88
C THR A 168 20.72 1.43 -25.59
N GLY A 169 19.63 2.12 -25.95
CA GLY A 169 19.47 3.56 -25.75
C GLY A 169 18.03 3.94 -25.42
N LYS A 170 17.71 5.22 -25.63
CA LYS A 170 16.36 5.74 -25.44
C LYS A 170 15.39 5.13 -26.45
N ALA A 171 14.16 4.91 -26.02
CA ALA A 171 13.05 4.54 -26.88
C ALA A 171 12.12 5.73 -27.14
N ASP A 172 11.33 5.64 -28.21
CA ASP A 172 10.42 6.69 -28.64
C ASP A 172 9.31 6.85 -27.60
N LEU A 173 9.16 8.07 -27.06
CA LEU A 173 8.21 8.34 -25.98
C LEU A 173 6.79 8.52 -26.48
N ASP A 174 6.60 9.38 -27.48
CA ASP A 174 5.30 9.81 -27.95
C ASP A 174 5.05 9.29 -29.37
N ALA A 175 4.71 8.01 -29.49
CA ALA A 175 4.70 7.29 -30.77
C ALA A 175 3.53 6.30 -30.89
N SER A 176 3.25 5.90 -32.13
CA SER A 176 2.34 4.81 -32.48
C SER A 176 2.87 4.02 -33.67
N ILE A 177 2.38 2.79 -33.84
CA ILE A 177 2.69 1.93 -34.98
C ILE A 177 1.51 0.99 -35.26
N THR A 178 1.29 0.67 -36.54
CA THR A 178 0.33 -0.38 -36.92
C THR A 178 1.07 -1.67 -37.25
N ILE A 179 0.70 -2.76 -36.58
CA ILE A 179 1.25 -4.10 -36.83
C ILE A 179 0.08 -5.05 -37.09
N LYS A 180 0.08 -5.72 -38.26
CA LYS A 180 -0.96 -6.68 -38.65
C LYS A 180 -2.39 -6.13 -38.50
N GLY A 181 -2.58 -4.86 -38.86
CA GLY A 181 -3.88 -4.17 -38.80
C GLY A 181 -4.33 -3.70 -37.41
N VAL A 182 -3.53 -3.90 -36.36
CA VAL A 182 -3.80 -3.36 -35.02
C VAL A 182 -2.89 -2.15 -34.78
N GLU A 183 -3.49 -1.02 -34.40
CA GLU A 183 -2.73 0.15 -33.96
C GLU A 183 -2.27 -0.05 -32.50
N TYR A 184 -1.00 0.23 -32.27
CA TYR A 184 -0.36 0.25 -30.97
C TYR A 184 0.15 1.65 -30.67
N LYS A 185 -0.05 2.10 -29.44
CA LYS A 185 0.41 3.41 -28.97
C LYS A 185 1.31 3.23 -27.77
N THR A 186 2.30 4.10 -27.60
CA THR A 186 3.09 4.11 -26.37
C THR A 186 2.19 4.42 -25.18
N VAL A 187 2.52 3.90 -23.99
CA VAL A 187 1.80 4.22 -22.75
C VAL A 187 1.73 5.74 -22.53
N PHE A 188 2.79 6.48 -22.85
CA PHE A 188 2.79 7.94 -22.78
C PHE A 188 1.79 8.58 -23.74
N ARG A 189 1.70 8.14 -25.01
CA ARG A 189 0.69 8.63 -25.96
C ARG A 189 -0.72 8.37 -25.44
N LEU A 190 -0.98 7.17 -24.92
CA LEU A 190 -2.28 6.84 -24.33
C LEU A 190 -2.62 7.71 -23.12
N LEU A 191 -1.65 7.96 -22.24
CA LEU A 191 -1.84 8.85 -21.08
C LEU A 191 -2.12 10.30 -21.51
N LYS A 192 -1.42 10.78 -22.54
CA LYS A 192 -1.63 12.11 -23.10
C LYS A 192 -3.02 12.26 -23.71
N GLU A 193 -3.48 11.24 -24.44
CA GLU A 193 -4.85 11.21 -24.99
C GLU A 193 -5.89 11.16 -23.86
N ARG A 194 -5.73 10.28 -22.87
CA ARG A 194 -6.60 10.18 -21.69
C ARG A 194 -6.72 11.51 -20.94
N ALA A 195 -5.59 12.13 -20.62
CA ALA A 195 -5.59 13.40 -19.88
C ALA A 195 -6.19 14.56 -20.69
N ALA A 196 -6.23 14.45 -22.03
CA ALA A 196 -6.82 15.46 -22.91
C ALA A 196 -8.34 15.26 -23.15
N GLU A 197 -8.94 14.18 -22.66
CA GLU A 197 -10.40 13.92 -22.79
C GLU A 197 -11.25 15.01 -22.12
N LYS A 198 -10.68 15.74 -21.15
CA LYS A 198 -11.28 16.88 -20.47
C LYS A 198 -10.36 18.08 -20.48
N SER A 199 -10.90 19.26 -20.72
CA SER A 199 -10.17 20.53 -20.58
C SER A 199 -9.90 20.86 -19.11
N LEU A 200 -8.89 21.68 -18.84
CA LEU A 200 -8.60 22.16 -17.48
C LEU A 200 -9.80 22.89 -16.87
N ALA A 201 -10.53 23.67 -17.67
CA ALA A 201 -11.72 24.38 -17.23
C ALA A 201 -12.85 23.40 -16.82
N GLU A 202 -13.07 22.31 -17.57
CA GLU A 202 -14.01 21.26 -17.17
C GLU A 202 -13.55 20.58 -15.87
N CYS A 203 -12.27 20.25 -15.73
CA CYS A 203 -11.73 19.65 -14.52
C CYS A 203 -11.93 20.56 -13.28
N GLU A 204 -11.61 21.85 -13.41
CA GLU A 204 -11.79 22.84 -12.34
C GLU A 204 -13.25 23.04 -11.97
N ALA A 205 -14.14 23.08 -12.97
CA ALA A 205 -15.59 23.18 -12.75
C ALA A 205 -16.15 21.95 -12.00
N VAL A 206 -15.73 20.73 -12.34
CA VAL A 206 -16.14 19.51 -11.61
C VAL A 206 -15.59 19.51 -10.19
N CYS A 207 -14.36 20.02 -10.02
CA CYS A 207 -13.71 20.13 -8.72
C CYS A 207 -14.27 21.24 -7.82
N ASP A 208 -15.08 22.15 -8.37
CA ASP A 208 -15.60 23.34 -7.70
C ASP A 208 -14.48 24.22 -7.12
N ILE A 209 -13.42 24.44 -7.92
CA ILE A 209 -12.25 25.26 -7.55
C ILE A 209 -12.07 26.43 -8.54
N PRO A 210 -11.43 27.54 -8.11
CA PRO A 210 -11.21 28.68 -8.98
C PRO A 210 -10.44 28.32 -10.26
N ALA A 211 -10.81 28.96 -11.36
CA ALA A 211 -10.14 28.76 -12.65
C ALA A 211 -8.64 29.06 -12.57
N GLY A 212 -7.81 28.25 -13.22
CA GLY A 212 -6.35 28.34 -13.21
C GLY A 212 -5.67 27.74 -11.98
N THR A 213 -6.42 27.23 -10.99
CA THR A 213 -5.85 26.57 -9.81
C THR A 213 -5.02 25.35 -10.19
N ILE A 214 -5.53 24.48 -11.07
CA ILE A 214 -4.82 23.26 -11.47
C ILE A 214 -3.54 23.60 -12.21
N ALA A 215 -3.62 24.54 -13.16
CA ALA A 215 -2.49 24.99 -13.96
C ALA A 215 -1.38 25.59 -13.08
N ARG A 216 -1.74 26.45 -12.13
CA ARG A 216 -0.80 27.05 -11.19
C ARG A 216 -0.11 26.00 -10.32
N LEU A 217 -0.88 25.11 -9.70
CA LEU A 217 -0.32 24.08 -8.81
C LEU A 217 0.56 23.09 -9.58
N ALA A 218 0.19 22.69 -10.79
CA ALA A 218 1.02 21.85 -11.65
C ALA A 218 2.33 22.56 -12.07
N GLY A 219 2.24 23.86 -12.36
CA GLY A 219 3.40 24.69 -12.66
C GLY A 219 4.36 24.84 -11.49
N GLU A 220 3.85 25.13 -10.29
CA GLU A 220 4.64 25.19 -9.07
C GLU A 220 5.27 23.82 -8.74
N PHE A 221 4.47 22.75 -8.76
CA PHE A 221 4.89 21.38 -8.53
C PHE A 221 6.05 20.98 -9.43
N THR A 222 5.94 21.18 -10.75
CA THR A 222 7.01 20.83 -11.68
C THR A 222 8.21 21.78 -11.66
N SER A 223 8.09 22.96 -11.04
CA SER A 223 9.20 23.92 -10.87
C SER A 223 10.03 23.67 -9.62
N ALA A 224 9.45 23.02 -8.62
CA ALA A 224 10.13 22.73 -7.37
C ALA A 224 11.29 21.73 -7.57
N LYS A 225 12.26 21.75 -6.64
CA LYS A 225 13.46 20.91 -6.73
C LYS A 225 13.13 19.45 -6.40
N ARG A 226 12.28 19.21 -5.40
CA ARG A 226 11.90 17.89 -4.86
C ARG A 226 10.38 17.85 -4.56
N PRO A 227 9.54 17.95 -5.60
CA PRO A 227 8.09 17.99 -5.47
C PRO A 227 7.47 16.62 -5.18
N VAL A 228 6.69 16.52 -4.11
CA VAL A 228 5.96 15.29 -3.78
C VAL A 228 4.46 15.58 -3.75
N ILE A 229 3.69 14.70 -4.38
CA ILE A 229 2.24 14.63 -4.16
C ILE A 229 1.94 13.30 -3.47
N GLU A 230 1.21 13.35 -2.36
CA GLU A 230 0.87 12.19 -1.55
C GLU A 230 -0.62 12.17 -1.21
N MET A 231 -1.13 10.98 -0.91
CA MET A 231 -2.49 10.75 -0.45
C MET A 231 -2.50 9.72 0.66
N PHE A 232 -3.66 9.59 1.30
CA PHE A 232 -4.00 8.37 2.00
C PHE A 232 -5.48 8.07 1.77
N ARG A 233 -6.24 7.81 2.83
CA ARG A 233 -7.62 7.31 2.76
C ARG A 233 -8.59 8.22 1.98
N GLY A 234 -8.42 9.54 1.95
CA GLY A 234 -9.36 10.44 1.27
C GLY A 234 -9.62 10.07 -0.19
N PRO A 235 -8.59 10.06 -1.06
CA PRO A 235 -8.76 9.72 -2.47
C PRO A 235 -8.99 8.22 -2.73
N VAL A 236 -8.49 7.33 -1.86
CA VAL A 236 -8.52 5.87 -2.10
C VAL A 236 -9.69 5.12 -1.45
N GLN A 237 -10.38 5.70 -0.47
CA GLN A 237 -11.63 5.18 0.11
C GLN A 237 -12.87 5.67 -0.66
N GLN A 238 -12.72 5.78 -1.98
CA GLN A 238 -13.78 6.13 -2.93
C GLN A 238 -13.95 4.98 -3.92
N THR A 239 -15.10 4.93 -4.61
CA THR A 239 -15.38 3.89 -5.63
C THR A 239 -14.39 3.90 -6.79
N ASN A 240 -13.80 5.05 -7.11
CA ASN A 240 -12.73 5.25 -8.10
C ASN A 240 -11.32 5.31 -7.47
N GLY A 241 -11.17 4.91 -6.21
CA GLY A 241 -9.95 5.15 -5.45
C GLY A 241 -8.69 4.49 -6.00
N TRP A 242 -8.82 3.40 -6.76
CA TRP A 242 -7.71 2.81 -7.50
C TRP A 242 -7.13 3.78 -8.53
N TYR A 243 -8.00 4.39 -9.35
CA TYR A 243 -7.59 5.30 -10.42
C TYR A 243 -7.03 6.61 -9.87
N ASN A 244 -7.62 7.14 -8.80
CA ASN A 244 -7.03 8.27 -8.05
C ASN A 244 -5.62 7.91 -7.57
N GLY A 245 -5.47 6.70 -7.01
CA GLY A 245 -4.19 6.17 -6.55
C GLY A 245 -3.14 6.09 -7.65
N GLN A 246 -3.57 5.62 -8.83
CA GLN A 246 -2.75 5.50 -10.01
C GLN A 246 -2.32 6.87 -10.54
N ALA A 247 -3.26 7.81 -10.73
CA ALA A 247 -2.99 9.15 -11.24
C ALA A 247 -1.99 9.92 -10.36
N LEU A 248 -2.14 9.86 -9.03
CA LEU A 248 -1.24 10.53 -8.11
C LEU A 248 0.21 10.04 -8.23
N CYS A 249 0.38 8.73 -8.37
CA CYS A 249 1.73 8.20 -8.48
C CYS A 249 2.32 8.44 -9.88
N ILE A 250 1.49 8.49 -10.93
CA ILE A 250 1.90 8.95 -12.26
C ILE A 250 2.46 10.38 -12.17
N LEU A 251 1.84 11.29 -11.42
CA LEU A 251 2.38 12.64 -11.21
C LEU A 251 3.81 12.62 -10.64
N ASN A 252 4.09 11.76 -9.65
CA ASN A 252 5.44 11.60 -9.11
C ASN A 252 6.42 10.93 -10.10
N ILE A 253 5.93 10.05 -10.99
CA ILE A 253 6.74 9.47 -12.09
C ILE A 253 7.11 10.53 -13.12
N LEU A 254 6.17 11.40 -13.52
CA LEU A 254 6.38 12.44 -14.52
C LEU A 254 7.49 13.43 -14.12
N VAL A 255 7.69 13.64 -12.82
CA VAL A 255 8.75 14.52 -12.28
C VAL A 255 9.98 13.75 -11.79
N ASP A 256 10.05 12.43 -12.02
CA ASP A 256 11.15 11.56 -11.60
C ASP A 256 11.47 11.75 -10.12
N ASN A 257 10.48 11.62 -9.23
CA ASN A 257 10.68 11.83 -7.80
C ASN A 257 10.36 10.59 -6.95
N ILE A 258 10.21 9.43 -7.58
CA ILE A 258 10.03 8.15 -6.88
C ILE A 258 11.37 7.69 -6.30
N ASP A 259 11.38 7.36 -5.00
CA ASP A 259 12.55 6.88 -4.24
C ASP A 259 13.76 7.82 -4.19
N ARG A 260 13.62 9.06 -4.65
CA ARG A 260 14.69 10.06 -4.56
C ARG A 260 14.76 10.64 -3.15
N LYS A 261 15.93 11.17 -2.79
CA LYS A 261 16.09 12.00 -1.59
C LYS A 261 15.18 13.23 -1.66
N GLY A 262 14.26 13.36 -0.71
CA GLY A 262 13.17 14.35 -0.72
C GLY A 262 11.97 13.97 -1.58
N GLY A 263 11.94 12.74 -2.09
CA GLY A 263 10.93 12.23 -2.99
C GLY A 263 9.84 11.40 -2.34
N TYR A 264 9.08 10.68 -3.18
CA TYR A 264 8.01 9.77 -2.80
C TYR A 264 8.57 8.36 -2.57
N ILE A 265 8.79 8.01 -1.31
CA ILE A 265 9.65 6.90 -0.88
C ILE A 265 8.85 5.73 -0.31
N SER A 266 9.26 4.50 -0.63
CA SER A 266 8.62 3.27 -0.07
C SER A 266 9.02 2.97 1.37
N GLY A 267 9.93 3.77 1.92
CA GLY A 267 10.65 3.54 3.17
C GLY A 267 11.33 2.18 3.22
N HIS A 268 11.41 1.63 4.43
CA HIS A 268 12.33 0.55 4.72
C HIS A 268 11.69 -0.75 5.19
N ALA A 269 12.44 -1.85 5.11
CA ALA A 269 12.02 -3.14 5.65
C ALA A 269 12.22 -3.18 7.17
N ALA A 270 11.31 -3.83 7.90
CA ALA A 270 11.57 -4.23 9.28
C ALA A 270 12.48 -5.46 9.28
N TYR A 271 13.27 -5.63 10.35
CA TYR A 271 13.77 -6.97 10.66
C TYR A 271 12.58 -7.91 10.93
N LYS A 272 12.76 -9.20 10.65
CA LYS A 272 11.71 -10.22 10.79
C LYS A 272 12.23 -11.37 11.63
N GLY A 273 11.37 -11.80 12.54
CA GLY A 273 11.44 -13.10 13.21
C GLY A 273 10.61 -14.15 12.48
N ASP A 274 10.76 -15.41 12.88
CA ASP A 274 9.95 -16.52 12.38
C ASP A 274 9.91 -17.65 13.43
N VAL A 275 8.81 -18.40 13.46
CA VAL A 275 8.69 -19.63 14.27
C VAL A 275 8.60 -20.79 13.29
N LYS A 276 9.66 -21.59 13.21
CA LYS A 276 9.77 -22.66 12.21
C LYS A 276 8.97 -23.88 12.62
N ALA A 277 7.68 -23.89 12.32
CA ALA A 277 6.87 -25.04 12.65
C ALA A 277 7.01 -26.19 11.63
N GLU A 278 7.39 -27.38 12.10
CA GLU A 278 7.34 -28.61 11.29
C GLU A 278 5.87 -29.05 11.12
N ASN A 279 5.43 -29.35 9.90
CA ASN A 279 4.05 -29.77 9.59
C ASN A 279 2.94 -28.73 9.84
N GLY A 280 3.26 -27.44 9.82
CA GLY A 280 2.27 -26.36 9.91
C GLY A 280 1.18 -26.45 8.83
N ARG A 281 -0.08 -26.26 9.23
CA ARG A 281 -1.21 -26.19 8.29
C ARG A 281 -1.09 -24.91 7.45
N LYS A 282 -1.04 -25.08 6.13
CA LYS A 282 -1.16 -23.95 5.20
C LYS A 282 -2.64 -23.63 4.96
N PRO A 283 -3.04 -22.34 4.88
CA PRO A 283 -4.38 -21.99 4.45
C PRO A 283 -4.72 -22.66 3.12
N ALA A 284 -5.85 -23.35 3.07
CA ALA A 284 -6.33 -24.06 1.89
C ALA A 284 -7.84 -23.82 1.69
N GLY A 285 -8.33 -24.08 0.48
CA GLY A 285 -9.73 -23.92 0.12
C GLY A 285 -10.07 -22.54 -0.46
N ILE A 286 -11.36 -22.31 -0.62
CA ILE A 286 -11.92 -21.10 -1.22
C ILE A 286 -12.30 -20.12 -0.10
N ARG A 287 -11.91 -18.85 -0.24
CA ARG A 287 -12.32 -17.82 0.71
C ARG A 287 -13.82 -17.54 0.57
N VAL A 288 -14.49 -17.24 1.68
CA VAL A 288 -15.93 -16.93 1.69
C VAL A 288 -16.26 -15.69 0.86
N ASP A 289 -15.40 -14.69 0.87
CA ASP A 289 -15.51 -13.50 0.00
C ASP A 289 -15.26 -13.78 -1.49
N THR A 290 -14.93 -15.03 -1.85
CA THR A 290 -14.63 -15.52 -3.21
C THR A 290 -13.46 -14.84 -3.91
N ALA A 291 -12.64 -14.10 -3.16
CA ALA A 291 -11.43 -13.50 -3.68
C ALA A 291 -10.51 -14.57 -4.29
N LYS A 292 -10.08 -14.34 -5.54
CA LYS A 292 -9.13 -15.18 -6.29
C LYS A 292 -9.60 -16.60 -6.66
N ALA A 293 -10.85 -16.99 -6.35
CA ALA A 293 -11.28 -18.35 -6.53
C ALA A 293 -11.69 -18.65 -7.99
N ILE A 294 -11.47 -19.88 -8.46
CA ILE A 294 -12.27 -20.51 -9.51
C ILE A 294 -13.18 -21.47 -8.76
N TYR A 295 -14.50 -21.31 -8.89
CA TYR A 295 -15.50 -22.13 -8.21
C TYR A 295 -16.33 -22.89 -9.26
N ASN A 296 -16.44 -24.21 -9.13
CA ASN A 296 -17.12 -25.08 -10.10
C ASN A 296 -16.69 -24.86 -11.57
N GLY A 297 -15.38 -24.72 -11.80
CA GLY A 297 -14.82 -24.47 -13.14
C GLY A 297 -15.11 -23.09 -13.72
N LYS A 298 -15.84 -22.22 -13.01
CA LYS A 298 -16.14 -20.84 -13.41
C LYS A 298 -15.38 -19.87 -12.50
N LYS A 299 -14.78 -18.84 -13.10
CA LYS A 299 -14.38 -17.66 -12.31
C LYS A 299 -15.68 -17.03 -11.76
N PRO A 300 -15.79 -16.77 -10.45
CA PRO A 300 -16.90 -16.01 -9.89
C PRO A 300 -17.01 -14.71 -10.67
N VAL A 301 -18.14 -14.51 -11.33
CA VAL A 301 -18.48 -13.22 -11.91
C VAL A 301 -18.89 -12.36 -10.73
N SER A 302 -18.16 -11.27 -10.54
CA SER A 302 -18.53 -10.29 -9.53
C SER A 302 -19.97 -9.80 -9.80
N THR A 303 -20.85 -9.89 -8.81
CA THR A 303 -22.26 -9.43 -8.93
C THR A 303 -22.47 -8.02 -8.40
N ARG A 304 -21.40 -7.36 -7.92
CA ARG A 304 -21.40 -5.97 -7.42
C ARG A 304 -20.16 -5.22 -7.95
N PRO A 305 -20.04 -3.89 -7.86
CA PRO A 305 -18.94 -3.14 -8.49
C PRO A 305 -17.64 -3.21 -7.67
N TRP A 306 -17.05 -4.40 -7.49
CA TRP A 306 -15.70 -4.51 -6.93
C TRP A 306 -14.65 -4.77 -8.00
N TYR A 307 -13.45 -4.23 -7.74
CA TYR A 307 -12.30 -4.26 -8.63
C TYR A 307 -11.71 -5.69 -8.71
N SER A 308 -12.02 -6.44 -9.77
CA SER A 308 -11.56 -7.82 -9.95
C SER A 308 -10.08 -7.94 -10.34
N ALA A 309 -9.47 -6.84 -10.80
CA ALA A 309 -8.16 -6.84 -11.45
C ALA A 309 -6.98 -7.21 -10.54
N TYR A 310 -7.07 -6.84 -9.27
CA TYR A 310 -6.09 -7.16 -8.25
C TYR A 310 -6.74 -8.12 -7.26
N SER A 311 -6.88 -9.38 -7.68
CA SER A 311 -6.66 -10.58 -6.83
C SER A 311 -6.38 -10.19 -5.37
N THR A 312 -7.43 -9.93 -4.60
CA THR A 312 -7.33 -9.22 -3.33
C THR A 312 -6.49 -10.08 -2.37
N MET A 313 -5.20 -9.79 -2.18
CA MET A 313 -4.37 -10.60 -1.26
C MET A 313 -4.97 -10.64 0.14
N ARG A 314 -5.80 -9.65 0.50
CA ARG A 314 -6.49 -9.56 1.79
C ARG A 314 -7.98 -9.89 1.74
N GLY A 315 -8.58 -10.04 0.56
CA GLY A 315 -9.99 -10.34 0.41
C GLY A 315 -10.87 -9.19 -0.06
N VAL A 316 -12.16 -9.48 -0.20
CA VAL A 316 -13.22 -8.49 -0.45
C VAL A 316 -14.11 -8.46 0.79
N THR A 317 -13.68 -7.75 1.84
CA THR A 317 -14.36 -7.73 3.14
C THR A 317 -15.85 -7.38 3.06
N PRO A 318 -16.29 -6.40 2.25
CA PRO A 318 -17.72 -6.09 2.11
C PRO A 318 -18.58 -7.25 1.56
N ASN A 319 -17.96 -8.23 0.88
CA ASN A 319 -18.67 -9.41 0.40
C ASN A 319 -18.78 -10.51 1.45
N PHE A 320 -17.91 -10.53 2.47
CA PHE A 320 -17.82 -11.65 3.41
C PHE A 320 -19.16 -11.93 4.09
N PHE A 321 -19.75 -10.93 4.76
CA PHE A 321 -20.99 -11.11 5.54
C PHE A 321 -22.20 -11.43 4.67
N SER A 322 -22.36 -10.74 3.52
CA SER A 322 -23.43 -11.08 2.57
C SER A 322 -23.30 -12.53 2.07
N ASN A 323 -22.09 -12.97 1.73
CA ASN A 323 -21.82 -14.32 1.24
C ASN A 323 -22.11 -15.39 2.31
N VAL A 324 -21.77 -15.12 3.58
CA VAL A 324 -22.11 -15.99 4.70
C VAL A 324 -23.62 -16.18 4.82
N ARG A 325 -24.41 -15.10 4.76
CA ARG A 325 -25.89 -15.17 4.78
C ARG A 325 -26.46 -15.93 3.60
N MET A 326 -25.86 -15.78 2.43
CA MET A 326 -26.24 -16.54 1.24
C MET A 326 -25.82 -18.02 1.31
N GLY A 327 -24.83 -18.36 2.15
CA GLY A 327 -24.22 -19.69 2.19
C GLY A 327 -23.37 -19.99 0.97
N TYR A 328 -22.85 -18.94 0.33
CA TYR A 328 -22.06 -19.01 -0.88
C TYR A 328 -20.63 -18.55 -0.58
N PRO A 329 -19.58 -19.24 -1.03
CA PRO A 329 -19.59 -20.48 -1.81
C PRO A 329 -19.89 -21.74 -0.97
N TYR A 330 -19.97 -21.60 0.35
CA TYR A 330 -20.40 -22.63 1.30
C TYR A 330 -20.89 -21.98 2.61
N ARG A 331 -21.61 -22.74 3.43
CA ARG A 331 -22.00 -22.32 4.79
C ARG A 331 -20.81 -22.48 5.74
N ILE A 332 -20.48 -21.44 6.49
CA ILE A 332 -19.47 -21.52 7.54
C ILE A 332 -20.05 -22.18 8.79
N LYS A 333 -19.18 -22.70 9.65
CA LYS A 333 -19.57 -23.31 10.94
C LYS A 333 -19.20 -22.45 12.14
N ALA A 334 -18.17 -21.62 12.00
CA ALA A 334 -17.68 -20.75 13.05
C ALA A 334 -17.10 -19.45 12.47
N TYR A 335 -17.27 -18.36 13.19
CA TYR A 335 -16.68 -17.05 12.92
C TYR A 335 -15.89 -16.59 14.14
N LEU A 336 -14.60 -16.33 13.93
CA LEU A 336 -13.71 -15.71 14.92
C LEU A 336 -13.53 -14.24 14.55
N ASN A 337 -13.94 -13.35 15.45
CA ASN A 337 -13.55 -11.95 15.44
C ASN A 337 -12.34 -11.74 16.35
N TYR A 338 -11.33 -11.00 15.90
CA TYR A 338 -10.20 -10.62 16.75
C TYR A 338 -9.87 -9.15 16.56
N TYR A 339 -10.09 -8.33 17.59
CA TYR A 339 -9.70 -6.91 17.62
C TYR A 339 -10.22 -6.08 16.41
N ASN A 340 -11.35 -6.49 15.83
CA ASN A 340 -11.99 -5.83 14.70
C ASN A 340 -13.45 -5.49 15.06
N ASP A 341 -13.98 -4.46 14.41
CA ASP A 341 -15.38 -4.08 14.59
C ASP A 341 -16.11 -3.82 13.26
N PRO A 342 -16.36 -4.88 12.47
CA PRO A 342 -17.06 -4.77 11.19
C PRO A 342 -18.51 -4.26 11.32
N ALA A 343 -19.19 -4.49 12.45
CA ALA A 343 -20.53 -3.95 12.69
C ALA A 343 -20.53 -2.42 12.75
N TYR A 344 -19.43 -1.79 13.20
CA TYR A 344 -19.26 -0.33 13.14
C TYR A 344 -18.59 0.15 11.84
N THR A 345 -17.54 -0.54 11.39
CA THR A 345 -16.62 -0.02 10.35
C THR A 345 -16.99 -0.35 8.91
N MET A 346 -17.89 -1.30 8.66
CA MET A 346 -18.27 -1.66 7.29
C MET A 346 -19.19 -0.60 6.66
N PRO A 347 -18.95 -0.21 5.39
CA PRO A 347 -19.95 0.57 4.66
C PRO A 347 -21.21 -0.28 4.48
N TYR A 348 -22.38 0.31 4.74
CA TYR A 348 -23.65 -0.43 4.73
C TYR A 348 -23.62 -1.64 5.70
N ASN A 349 -23.30 -1.37 6.97
CA ASN A 349 -23.11 -2.35 8.04
C ASN A 349 -24.35 -3.17 8.42
N GLN A 350 -25.55 -2.82 7.94
CA GLN A 350 -26.78 -3.57 8.22
C GLN A 350 -26.64 -5.05 7.86
N GLU A 351 -26.08 -5.38 6.70
CA GLU A 351 -25.84 -6.77 6.28
C GLU A 351 -24.85 -7.51 7.19
N THR A 352 -23.88 -6.79 7.75
CA THR A 352 -22.94 -7.34 8.72
C THR A 352 -23.66 -7.70 10.01
N ILE A 353 -24.46 -6.78 10.55
CA ILE A 353 -25.23 -6.99 11.78
C ILE A 353 -26.21 -8.16 11.60
N GLU A 354 -26.97 -8.17 10.50
CA GLU A 354 -27.91 -9.25 10.21
C GLU A 354 -27.22 -10.60 10.01
N ALA A 355 -25.99 -10.63 9.50
CA ALA A 355 -25.23 -11.87 9.36
C ALA A 355 -24.76 -12.40 10.72
N LEU A 356 -24.31 -11.51 11.62
CA LEU A 356 -23.87 -11.87 12.96
C LEU A 356 -25.03 -12.41 13.82
N LEU A 357 -26.25 -11.89 13.61
CA LEU A 357 -27.47 -12.35 14.31
C LEU A 357 -28.11 -13.60 13.71
N ASP A 358 -27.65 -14.06 12.54
CA ASP A 358 -28.21 -15.23 11.85
C ASP A 358 -27.50 -16.52 12.26
N LEU A 359 -28.05 -17.20 13.27
CA LEU A 359 -27.55 -18.49 13.78
C LEU A 359 -27.53 -19.62 12.73
N LYS A 360 -28.27 -19.50 11.62
CA LYS A 360 -28.19 -20.46 10.51
C LYS A 360 -26.99 -20.17 9.61
N ALA A 361 -26.61 -18.90 9.49
CA ALA A 361 -25.47 -18.47 8.68
C ALA A 361 -24.14 -18.57 9.45
N MET A 362 -24.13 -18.21 10.74
CA MET A 362 -22.99 -18.27 11.64
C MET A 362 -23.37 -19.02 12.93
N PRO A 363 -23.33 -20.37 12.94
CA PRO A 363 -23.78 -21.16 14.10
C PRO A 363 -22.95 -21.00 15.36
N LEU A 364 -21.73 -20.49 15.23
CA LEU A 364 -20.83 -20.21 16.35
C LEU A 364 -20.06 -18.93 16.03
N THR A 365 -20.21 -17.92 16.86
CA THR A 365 -19.47 -16.66 16.77
C THR A 365 -18.73 -16.41 18.08
N PHE A 366 -17.45 -16.05 17.98
CA PHE A 366 -16.69 -15.68 19.16
C PHE A 366 -15.74 -14.54 18.86
N SER A 367 -15.62 -13.63 19.81
CA SER A 367 -14.74 -12.47 19.72
C SER A 367 -13.62 -12.57 20.75
N ILE A 368 -12.39 -12.38 20.30
CA ILE A 368 -11.23 -12.13 21.15
C ILE A 368 -11.02 -10.62 21.16
N ASP A 369 -11.30 -9.97 22.28
CA ASP A 369 -11.29 -8.51 22.38
C ASP A 369 -10.95 -8.05 23.80
N ALA A 370 -10.30 -6.90 23.90
CA ALA A 370 -10.05 -6.23 25.18
C ALA A 370 -11.21 -5.28 25.53
N TYR A 371 -12.07 -4.94 24.56
CA TYR A 371 -13.23 -4.08 24.74
C TYR A 371 -14.52 -4.73 24.25
N MET A 372 -15.64 -4.32 24.85
CA MET A 372 -16.97 -4.65 24.36
C MET A 372 -17.37 -3.66 23.25
N GLY A 373 -16.91 -3.92 22.02
CA GLY A 373 -17.36 -3.19 20.81
C GLY A 373 -18.67 -3.72 20.23
N GLU A 374 -19.19 -3.06 19.20
CA GLU A 374 -20.47 -3.38 18.55
C GLU A 374 -20.47 -4.83 18.03
N THR A 375 -19.45 -5.23 17.28
CA THR A 375 -19.32 -6.63 16.81
C THR A 375 -19.18 -7.62 17.94
N THR A 376 -18.38 -7.30 18.97
CA THR A 376 -18.15 -8.17 20.12
C THR A 376 -19.44 -8.41 20.90
N SER A 377 -20.31 -7.40 21.03
CA SER A 377 -21.61 -7.50 21.69
C SER A 377 -22.62 -8.40 20.95
N LEU A 378 -22.38 -8.66 19.67
CA LEU A 378 -23.21 -9.51 18.81
C LEU A 378 -22.70 -10.95 18.73
N CYS A 379 -21.55 -11.28 19.30
CA CYS A 379 -20.99 -12.64 19.27
C CYS A 379 -21.54 -13.51 20.41
N ASP A 380 -21.62 -14.82 20.20
CA ASP A 380 -22.09 -15.80 21.20
C ASP A 380 -21.14 -15.89 22.40
N TYR A 381 -19.83 -15.80 22.15
CA TYR A 381 -18.80 -15.83 23.17
C TYR A 381 -17.86 -14.63 23.08
N VAL A 382 -17.49 -14.09 24.23
CA VAL A 382 -16.46 -13.05 24.37
C VAL A 382 -15.32 -13.63 25.20
N LEU A 383 -14.14 -13.69 24.58
CA LEU A 383 -12.90 -14.15 25.20
C LEU A 383 -12.05 -12.93 25.52
N PRO A 384 -11.87 -12.57 26.81
CA PRO A 384 -11.24 -11.30 27.20
C PRO A 384 -9.72 -11.30 26.91
N ASP A 385 -9.30 -10.45 25.97
CA ASP A 385 -7.90 -10.18 25.63
C ASP A 385 -7.26 -9.16 26.60
N THR A 386 -5.94 -9.08 26.59
CA THR A 386 -5.15 -8.07 27.28
C THR A 386 -4.88 -6.85 26.40
N GLU A 387 -4.45 -5.73 27.00
CA GLU A 387 -4.13 -4.51 26.26
C GLU A 387 -2.71 -4.47 25.69
N TYR A 388 -2.41 -3.42 24.91
CA TYR A 388 -1.07 -3.26 24.32
C TYR A 388 0.07 -3.07 25.35
N LEU A 389 -0.25 -2.77 26.62
CA LEU A 389 0.74 -2.68 27.72
C LEU A 389 0.89 -3.97 28.52
N GLU A 390 0.15 -5.02 28.17
CA GLU A 390 0.03 -6.27 28.93
C GLU A 390 0.53 -7.49 28.14
N ARG A 391 1.17 -7.28 26.98
CA ARG A 391 1.59 -8.39 26.11
C ARG A 391 2.91 -8.15 25.43
N ILE A 392 3.56 -9.26 25.09
CA ILE A 392 4.70 -9.27 24.19
C ILE A 392 4.17 -9.06 22.77
N GLY A 393 4.99 -8.51 21.88
CA GLY A 393 4.62 -8.46 20.47
C GLY A 393 5.59 -7.69 19.59
N GLY A 394 5.45 -7.90 18.28
CA GLY A 394 6.23 -7.22 17.26
C GLY A 394 5.61 -5.93 16.76
N PHE A 395 6.46 -4.96 16.43
CA PHE A 395 6.09 -3.82 15.60
C PHE A 395 6.87 -3.79 14.29
N LYS A 396 6.13 -3.65 13.19
CA LYS A 396 6.71 -3.37 11.87
C LYS A 396 7.10 -1.90 11.77
N THR A 397 8.03 -1.62 10.84
CA THR A 397 8.36 -0.25 10.45
C THR A 397 7.36 0.31 9.43
N TYR A 398 7.41 1.63 9.23
CA TYR A 398 6.54 2.36 8.30
C TYR A 398 7.35 3.18 7.30
N PRO A 399 6.80 3.53 6.12
CA PRO A 399 7.57 4.18 5.07
C PRO A 399 8.31 5.49 5.42
N PRO A 400 7.88 6.32 6.39
CA PRO A 400 8.66 7.50 6.76
C PRO A 400 10.01 7.15 7.39
N VAL A 401 10.16 5.93 7.95
CA VAL A 401 11.42 5.45 8.51
C VAL A 401 12.28 4.90 7.38
N LYS A 402 13.46 5.52 7.18
CA LYS A 402 14.37 5.27 6.05
C LYS A 402 15.45 4.21 6.35
N THR A 403 15.48 3.66 7.56
CA THR A 403 16.45 2.63 8.00
C THR A 403 15.76 1.39 8.57
N GLN A 404 16.50 0.28 8.67
CA GLN A 404 15.96 -0.97 9.23
C GLN A 404 15.77 -0.81 10.74
N VAL A 405 14.59 -1.18 11.20
CA VAL A 405 14.24 -1.21 12.63
C VAL A 405 13.53 -2.50 12.97
N TRP A 406 13.73 -2.99 14.19
CA TRP A 406 12.93 -4.07 14.78
C TRP A 406 12.26 -3.56 16.05
N GLY A 407 10.93 -3.61 16.11
CA GLY A 407 10.20 -3.31 17.33
C GLY A 407 9.93 -4.56 18.15
N VAL A 408 10.21 -4.46 19.45
CA VAL A 408 9.76 -5.39 20.49
C VAL A 408 8.87 -4.64 21.46
N ARG A 409 7.75 -5.25 21.79
CA ARG A 409 6.85 -4.87 22.88
C ARG A 409 7.01 -5.90 23.98
N GLN A 410 6.95 -5.45 25.22
CA GLN A 410 6.83 -6.32 26.39
C GLN A 410 5.75 -5.77 27.33
N PRO A 411 5.18 -6.61 28.19
CA PRO A 411 4.28 -6.14 29.23
C PRO A 411 4.95 -5.11 30.14
N VAL A 412 4.31 -3.97 30.34
CA VAL A 412 4.65 -2.97 31.38
C VAL A 412 3.93 -3.31 32.69
N VAL A 413 2.83 -4.04 32.57
CA VAL A 413 1.95 -4.44 33.67
C VAL A 413 1.47 -5.89 33.46
N GLY A 414 1.07 -6.54 34.56
CA GLY A 414 1.08 -8.00 34.66
C GLY A 414 2.51 -8.54 34.82
N THR A 415 2.65 -9.84 34.97
CA THR A 415 3.97 -10.48 35.23
C THR A 415 4.12 -11.77 34.45
N ILE A 416 5.31 -12.04 33.93
CA ILE A 416 5.65 -13.34 33.35
C ILE A 416 6.38 -14.13 34.42
N ASP A 417 5.94 -15.36 34.70
CA ASP A 417 6.63 -16.24 35.63
C ASP A 417 8.02 -16.60 35.05
N PRO A 418 9.12 -16.39 35.78
CA PRO A 418 10.47 -16.62 35.24
C PRO A 418 10.80 -18.11 35.02
N VAL A 419 10.02 -19.03 35.59
CA VAL A 419 10.23 -20.48 35.50
C VAL A 419 9.26 -21.08 34.49
N THR A 420 7.96 -20.79 34.61
CA THR A 420 6.94 -21.39 33.73
C THR A 420 6.73 -20.59 32.44
N HIS A 421 7.17 -19.34 32.42
CA HIS A 421 6.92 -18.37 31.36
C HIS A 421 5.45 -18.04 31.12
N ASP A 422 4.58 -18.39 32.06
CA ASP A 422 3.16 -18.07 31.95
C ASP A 422 2.93 -16.60 32.26
N TYR A 423 2.11 -15.95 31.42
CA TYR A 423 1.68 -14.59 31.67
C TYR A 423 0.57 -14.56 32.72
N LYS A 424 0.81 -13.80 33.80
CA LYS A 424 -0.19 -13.46 34.80
C LYS A 424 -0.75 -12.07 34.50
N PRO A 425 -2.02 -11.96 34.07
CA PRO A 425 -2.69 -10.69 33.81
C PRO A 425 -2.93 -9.90 35.10
N ILE A 426 -3.17 -8.59 34.96
CA ILE A 426 -3.65 -7.77 36.08
C ILE A 426 -5.08 -8.15 36.46
N ARG A 427 -5.91 -8.48 35.45
CA ARG A 427 -7.30 -8.87 35.62
C ARG A 427 -7.42 -10.39 35.66
N PRO A 428 -8.08 -10.98 36.67
CA PRO A 428 -7.99 -12.41 36.98
C PRO A 428 -8.51 -13.37 35.89
N ASP A 429 -9.23 -12.90 34.87
CA ASP A 429 -9.78 -13.75 33.80
C ASP A 429 -9.26 -13.40 32.39
N ASN A 430 -8.41 -12.39 32.26
CA ASN A 430 -7.85 -11.99 30.96
C ASN A 430 -6.75 -12.97 30.53
N ARG A 431 -6.59 -13.15 29.23
CA ARG A 431 -5.41 -13.82 28.66
C ARG A 431 -4.93 -13.02 27.46
N THR A 432 -3.66 -13.15 27.09
CA THR A 432 -3.23 -12.58 25.82
C THR A 432 -3.95 -13.29 24.67
N GLY A 433 -4.27 -12.57 23.59
CA GLY A 433 -4.92 -13.16 22.41
C GLY A 433 -4.11 -14.30 21.82
N ASP A 434 -2.78 -14.22 21.89
CA ASP A 434 -1.87 -15.29 21.49
C ASP A 434 -2.06 -16.54 22.37
N ASP A 435 -2.13 -16.39 23.71
CA ASP A 435 -2.41 -17.50 24.63
C ASP A 435 -3.78 -18.14 24.35
N ILE A 436 -4.81 -17.32 24.14
CA ILE A 436 -6.16 -17.82 23.81
C ILE A 436 -6.12 -18.66 22.53
N LEU A 437 -5.45 -18.18 21.48
CA LEU A 437 -5.32 -18.91 20.21
C LEU A 437 -4.51 -20.21 20.37
N ILE A 438 -3.42 -20.19 21.13
CA ILE A 438 -2.59 -21.37 21.40
C ILE A 438 -3.39 -22.42 22.20
N MET A 439 -4.13 -22.00 23.22
CA MET A 439 -4.99 -22.88 24.00
C MET A 439 -6.08 -23.53 23.14
N LEU A 440 -6.78 -22.75 22.32
CA LEU A 440 -7.78 -23.26 21.38
C LEU A 440 -7.16 -24.25 20.38
N ALA A 441 -5.98 -23.93 19.85
CA ALA A 441 -5.28 -24.80 18.92
C ALA A 441 -4.91 -26.16 19.55
N LYS A 442 -4.41 -26.14 20.80
CA LYS A 442 -4.09 -27.36 21.57
C LYS A 442 -5.34 -28.19 21.84
N GLU A 443 -6.43 -27.57 22.27
CA GLU A 443 -7.71 -28.25 22.54
C GLU A 443 -8.31 -28.87 21.27
N CYS A 444 -8.14 -28.21 20.13
CA CYS A 444 -8.55 -28.73 18.83
C CYS A 444 -7.61 -29.80 18.26
N GLY A 445 -6.50 -30.12 18.95
CA GLY A 445 -5.47 -31.04 18.47
C GLY A 445 -4.82 -30.58 17.16
N LEU A 446 -4.69 -29.26 16.95
CA LEU A 446 -4.00 -28.73 15.78
C LEU A 446 -2.49 -29.04 15.87
N PRO A 447 -1.83 -29.35 14.75
CA PRO A 447 -0.38 -29.50 14.74
C PRO A 447 0.28 -28.16 15.09
N THR A 448 1.57 -28.17 15.41
CA THR A 448 2.41 -26.97 15.61
C THR A 448 2.16 -26.14 16.87
N PHE A 449 1.42 -26.67 17.84
CA PHE A 449 1.27 -26.06 19.17
C PHE A 449 1.43 -27.14 20.25
N GLY A 450 1.88 -26.74 21.44
CA GLY A 450 2.25 -27.67 22.51
C GLY A 450 3.69 -28.18 22.39
N LYS A 451 3.91 -29.44 22.79
CA LYS A 451 5.24 -30.07 22.73
C LYS A 451 5.77 -30.11 21.30
N ASP A 452 7.01 -29.66 21.10
CA ASP A 452 7.70 -29.61 19.80
C ASP A 452 6.91 -28.85 18.71
N GLY A 453 6.04 -27.90 19.10
CA GLY A 453 5.20 -27.13 18.17
C GLY A 453 6.01 -26.28 17.19
N GLY A 454 7.17 -25.77 17.62
CA GLY A 454 8.13 -25.02 16.81
C GLY A 454 9.22 -25.90 16.20
N GLY A 455 9.02 -27.21 16.14
CA GLY A 455 10.03 -28.20 15.78
C GLY A 455 10.61 -28.91 17.00
N LYS A 456 11.47 -29.92 16.76
CA LYS A 456 12.04 -30.77 17.80
C LYS A 456 12.76 -29.95 18.89
N GLY A 457 12.29 -30.05 20.13
CA GLY A 457 12.84 -29.35 21.29
C GLY A 457 12.30 -27.93 21.49
N VAL A 458 11.39 -27.46 20.64
CA VAL A 458 10.82 -26.10 20.70
C VAL A 458 9.33 -26.20 21.02
N ASP A 459 9.01 -26.04 22.30
CA ASP A 459 7.63 -26.08 22.79
C ASP A 459 6.93 -24.74 22.56
N LEU A 460 5.65 -24.80 22.18
CA LEU A 460 4.79 -23.62 21.93
C LEU A 460 3.49 -23.75 22.73
N ASN A 461 3.60 -23.62 24.05
CA ASN A 461 2.49 -23.76 25.01
C ASN A 461 1.83 -22.43 25.38
N ASN A 462 2.54 -21.31 25.23
CA ASN A 462 2.08 -19.98 25.60
C ASN A 462 2.71 -18.90 24.70
N SER A 463 2.21 -17.68 24.83
CA SER A 463 2.61 -16.51 24.08
C SER A 463 4.08 -16.17 24.28
N TRP A 464 4.63 -16.34 25.49
CA TRP A 464 6.07 -16.15 25.75
C TRP A 464 6.91 -17.06 24.87
N GLN A 465 6.67 -18.37 24.89
CA GLN A 465 7.44 -19.33 24.09
C GLN A 465 7.36 -19.04 22.59
N PHE A 466 6.19 -18.64 22.09
CA PHE A 466 6.02 -18.22 20.71
C PHE A 466 6.86 -17.00 20.36
N TRP A 467 6.76 -15.94 21.17
CA TRP A 467 7.50 -14.70 20.91
C TRP A 467 8.99 -14.87 21.14
N ASP A 468 9.40 -15.67 22.12
CA ASP A 468 10.79 -16.06 22.36
C ASP A 468 11.39 -16.69 21.10
N GLU A 469 10.76 -17.75 20.57
CA GLU A 469 11.20 -18.36 19.32
C GLU A 469 11.13 -17.41 18.12
N TYR A 470 10.08 -16.58 18.04
CA TYR A 470 9.97 -15.57 17.00
C TYR A 470 11.15 -14.59 17.04
N TYR A 471 11.59 -14.20 18.24
CA TYR A 471 12.67 -13.24 18.40
C TYR A 471 14.05 -13.88 18.34
N LYS A 472 14.21 -15.21 18.52
CA LYS A 472 15.45 -16.02 18.43
C LYS A 472 16.18 -15.97 17.07
N HIS A 473 16.34 -14.78 16.52
CA HIS A 473 17.01 -14.45 15.27
C HIS A 473 17.73 -13.10 15.45
N LYS A 474 18.86 -12.92 14.75
CA LYS A 474 19.69 -11.69 14.82
C LYS A 474 20.26 -11.42 16.22
N ASP A 475 19.80 -10.38 16.91
CA ASP A 475 20.43 -9.87 18.14
C ASP A 475 19.82 -10.46 19.43
N PHE A 476 18.71 -11.18 19.32
CA PHE A 476 18.14 -11.96 20.41
C PHE A 476 18.44 -13.46 20.18
N GLY A 477 19.66 -13.81 19.77
CA GLY A 477 20.04 -15.21 19.52
C GLY A 477 19.82 -16.13 20.73
N ASP A 478 19.92 -15.57 21.93
CA ASP A 478 19.63 -16.24 23.21
C ASP A 478 18.13 -16.23 23.57
N GLY A 479 17.31 -15.53 22.78
CA GLY A 479 15.88 -15.34 23.00
C GLY A 479 15.51 -14.13 23.86
N LEU A 480 14.28 -14.15 24.35
CA LEU A 480 13.78 -13.23 25.35
C LEU A 480 14.19 -13.70 26.75
N ASP A 481 14.44 -12.75 27.64
CA ASP A 481 14.80 -12.99 29.05
C ASP A 481 13.67 -12.44 29.94
N PRO A 482 13.00 -13.28 30.76
CA PRO A 482 11.89 -12.84 31.60
C PRO A 482 12.35 -12.09 32.86
N GLU A 483 13.61 -12.25 33.29
CA GLU A 483 14.18 -11.60 34.48
C GLU A 483 14.81 -10.25 34.15
N LYS A 484 15.27 -10.06 32.91
CA LYS A 484 15.82 -8.79 32.44
C LYS A 484 14.76 -7.94 31.74
N PRO A 485 14.70 -6.64 32.02
CA PRO A 485 13.95 -5.73 31.18
C PRO A 485 14.53 -5.80 29.75
N LEU A 486 13.78 -6.39 28.82
CA LEU A 486 14.04 -6.28 27.37
C LEU A 486 14.03 -4.79 26.93
N VAL A 487 13.57 -3.90 27.82
CA VAL A 487 13.39 -2.44 27.64
C VAL A 487 14.68 -1.63 27.73
N LYS A 488 15.87 -2.19 28.00
CA LYS A 488 17.07 -1.32 27.97
C LYS A 488 17.17 -0.77 26.54
N MET A 489 16.89 0.52 26.36
CA MET A 489 16.76 1.17 25.05
C MET A 489 17.95 0.80 24.17
N GLY A 490 17.74 -0.15 23.27
CA GLY A 490 18.85 -0.84 22.60
C GLY A 490 18.40 -1.86 21.57
N GLY A 491 17.18 -1.70 21.03
CA GLY A 491 16.73 -2.50 19.90
C GLY A 491 17.69 -2.40 18.71
N LYS A 492 17.61 -3.36 17.79
CA LYS A 492 18.38 -3.31 16.54
C LYS A 492 17.86 -2.18 15.65
N PHE A 493 18.47 -1.01 15.81
CA PHE A 493 18.26 0.13 14.93
C PHE A 493 19.50 0.27 14.06
N GLN A 494 19.32 0.21 12.74
CA GLN A 494 20.38 0.65 11.87
C GLN A 494 20.62 2.14 12.11
N ASN A 495 21.89 2.53 12.27
CA ASN A 495 22.30 3.91 12.50
C ASN A 495 21.62 4.82 11.45
N PRO A 496 20.84 5.83 11.86
CA PRO A 496 20.11 6.68 10.94
C PRO A 496 21.00 7.71 10.22
N SER A 497 22.32 7.55 10.20
CA SER A 497 23.22 8.41 9.43
C SER A 497 22.89 8.37 7.93
N PRO A 498 23.17 9.46 7.18
CA PRO A 498 22.82 9.54 5.75
C PRO A 498 23.31 8.37 4.90
N GLN A 499 24.49 7.81 5.20
CA GLN A 499 25.06 6.64 4.50
C GLN A 499 24.21 5.36 4.58
N ASN A 500 23.31 5.27 5.55
CA ASN A 500 22.38 4.16 5.74
C ASN A 500 20.97 4.46 5.21
N GLN A 501 20.70 5.72 4.87
CA GLN A 501 19.41 6.17 4.35
C GLN A 501 19.45 6.38 2.84
N TYR A 502 20.58 6.85 2.31
CA TYR A 502 20.73 7.27 0.92
C TYR A 502 21.94 6.65 0.25
N GLU A 503 21.77 6.31 -1.02
CA GLU A 503 22.84 5.88 -1.93
C GLU A 503 22.92 6.87 -3.09
N SER A 504 24.13 7.34 -3.39
CA SER A 504 24.37 8.28 -4.49
C SER A 504 24.45 7.56 -5.83
N TRP A 505 23.71 8.08 -6.81
CA TRP A 505 23.75 7.65 -8.21
C TRP A 505 24.03 8.86 -9.11
N PRO A 506 24.51 8.68 -10.35
CA PRO A 506 24.78 9.81 -11.24
C PRO A 506 23.56 10.71 -11.50
N SER A 507 22.35 10.15 -11.54
CA SER A 507 21.11 10.92 -11.70
C SER A 507 20.64 11.60 -10.40
N GLY A 508 21.29 11.36 -9.26
CA GLY A 508 20.96 11.93 -7.95
C GLY A 508 20.88 10.89 -6.83
N ASP A 509 20.71 11.34 -5.60
CA ASP A 509 20.62 10.45 -4.43
C ASP A 509 19.25 9.75 -4.34
N TYR A 510 19.27 8.46 -4.03
CA TYR A 510 18.08 7.63 -3.81
C TYR A 510 18.04 7.09 -2.39
N THR A 511 16.83 6.88 -1.85
CA THR A 511 16.65 6.16 -0.59
C THR A 511 17.04 4.69 -0.75
N ILE A 512 17.88 4.16 0.15
CA ILE A 512 18.33 2.77 0.09
C ILE A 512 17.15 1.82 0.33
N PHE A 513 17.04 0.79 -0.52
CA PHE A 513 16.16 -0.35 -0.29
C PHE A 513 16.95 -1.50 0.29
N HIS A 514 16.66 -1.87 1.53
CA HIS A 514 17.23 -3.08 2.11
C HIS A 514 16.39 -4.29 1.67
N GLY A 515 17.02 -5.19 0.91
CA GLY A 515 16.36 -6.30 0.20
C GLY A 515 17.00 -6.67 -1.14
N GLY A 516 18.08 -5.99 -1.56
CA GLY A 516 18.94 -6.39 -2.68
C GLY A 516 18.50 -5.89 -4.07
N ARG A 517 17.30 -5.32 -4.22
CA ARG A 517 16.84 -4.76 -5.50
C ARG A 517 17.47 -3.39 -5.75
N LYS A 518 18.50 -3.35 -6.61
CA LYS A 518 19.23 -2.11 -6.94
C LYS A 518 18.50 -1.20 -7.92
N VAL A 519 17.79 -1.76 -8.91
CA VAL A 519 17.06 -0.99 -9.93
C VAL A 519 15.66 -1.61 -10.11
N ARG A 520 14.63 -0.79 -10.37
CA ARG A 520 13.24 -1.29 -10.57
C ARG A 520 12.42 -0.55 -11.63
N MET A 521 11.55 -1.29 -12.29
CA MET A 521 10.54 -0.77 -13.22
C MET A 521 9.35 -0.16 -12.47
N LEU A 522 8.86 0.98 -12.96
CA LEU A 522 7.61 1.62 -12.56
C LEU A 522 6.59 1.49 -13.69
N MET A 523 5.38 1.02 -13.38
CA MET A 523 4.34 0.77 -14.39
C MET A 523 3.19 1.78 -14.26
N THR A 524 3.06 2.66 -15.23
CA THR A 524 1.96 3.59 -15.45
C THR A 524 0.72 2.83 -15.92
N TYR A 525 0.86 1.95 -16.92
CA TYR A 525 -0.24 1.17 -17.49
C TYR A 525 -0.48 -0.13 -16.71
N GLN A 526 -1.74 -0.47 -16.48
CA GLN A 526 -2.13 -1.69 -15.78
C GLN A 526 -2.86 -2.65 -16.73
N GLU A 527 -2.13 -3.45 -17.51
CA GLU A 527 -2.72 -4.48 -18.38
C GLU A 527 -3.59 -5.48 -17.60
N LYS A 528 -3.15 -5.85 -16.39
CA LYS A 528 -3.96 -6.68 -15.49
C LYS A 528 -5.28 -6.04 -15.11
N VAL A 529 -5.45 -4.73 -15.25
CA VAL A 529 -6.75 -4.08 -15.10
C VAL A 529 -7.50 -4.13 -16.42
N ALA A 530 -6.84 -3.73 -17.51
CA ALA A 530 -7.44 -3.62 -18.83
C ALA A 530 -8.05 -4.93 -19.36
N THR A 531 -7.57 -6.07 -18.86
CA THR A 531 -8.07 -7.40 -19.22
C THR A 531 -9.32 -7.84 -18.45
N TYR A 532 -9.77 -7.08 -17.45
CA TYR A 532 -10.99 -7.36 -16.71
C TYR A 532 -12.17 -6.59 -17.25
N LYS A 533 -13.36 -7.18 -17.14
CA LYS A 533 -14.62 -6.51 -17.42
C LYS A 533 -15.21 -6.00 -16.12
N ASN A 534 -15.71 -4.76 -16.15
CA ASN A 534 -16.54 -4.22 -15.09
C ASN A 534 -17.82 -5.07 -14.99
N SER A 535 -18.10 -5.58 -13.79
CA SER A 535 -19.24 -6.46 -13.52
C SER A 535 -20.60 -5.85 -13.79
N MET A 536 -20.72 -4.53 -13.67
CA MET A 536 -21.98 -3.81 -13.84
C MET A 536 -22.22 -3.42 -15.30
N THR A 537 -21.17 -3.09 -16.04
CA THR A 537 -21.30 -2.56 -17.42
C THR A 537 -20.94 -3.58 -18.50
N GLY A 538 -20.26 -4.68 -18.15
CA GLY A 538 -19.73 -5.66 -19.09
C GLY A 538 -18.59 -5.15 -19.98
N LYS A 539 -18.22 -3.87 -19.87
CA LYS A 539 -17.12 -3.24 -20.62
C LYS A 539 -15.78 -3.59 -19.99
N TYR A 540 -14.73 -3.68 -20.81
CA TYR A 540 -13.37 -3.77 -20.28
C TYR A 540 -13.04 -2.52 -19.45
N MET A 541 -12.32 -2.73 -18.36
CA MET A 541 -11.79 -1.65 -17.54
C MET A 541 -10.63 -0.99 -18.26
N ASP A 542 -10.29 0.23 -17.87
CA ASP A 542 -9.13 0.90 -18.46
C ASP A 542 -7.87 0.65 -17.63
N GLY A 543 -6.73 0.49 -18.31
CA GLY A 543 -5.42 0.33 -17.69
C GLY A 543 -4.79 1.65 -17.21
N LEU A 544 -5.35 2.80 -17.57
CA LEU A 544 -4.99 4.15 -17.14
C LEU A 544 -6.09 4.77 -16.25
N PRO A 545 -5.75 5.78 -15.43
CA PRO A 545 -6.72 6.49 -14.58
C PRO A 545 -7.84 7.18 -15.34
#